data_AF-A0AB34IYU8-F1
#
_entry.id   AF-A0AB34IYU8-F1
#
_cell.length_a   1.000
_cell.length_b   1.000
_cell.length_c   1.000
_cell.angle_alpha   90.00
_cell.angle_beta   90.00
_cell.angle_gamma   90.00
#
_symmetry.space_group_name_H-M   'P 1'
#
loop_
_entity.id
_entity.type
_entity.pdbx_description
1 polymer ?
#
loop_
_entity_poly.entity_id
_entity_poly.type
_entity_poly.pdbx_seq_one_letter_code
_entity_poly.pdbx_strand_id
1 'polypeptide(L)'
;MAPWQPPCAFLHSAPQSAMMLRAAQANASLLEYLYPPPGSRHDVTTSWRLATSGCHLEVAGCWCFHVPGSMVKRRNPRGLERCVPKWRVENCSAASSRFSRLARRECSCLAPRAAGGECLFSDMRPAKLLAVIAAARAARVGHIIEQGRYGGLSAYMYARHGFRVTSVELVPLDDVTRALRRAAPEVALLDADGRAAVIDAVARAPRGERLAVVFDGEKRMAAYETFRHVRGRVALAVFDDTNLDQGHFPRFLHQQGERAWHSWDCSFAERFSDKAQLAEFEQVLKKAGADLLAARPTATAEELQENGMIDAEGRLVFHGGMEDLGRFHLSIVRGDDWPNSGDGNDWSNQMPSSVGMNGSPLQNNPKLKLLKERAARLQGQGSKRASEYKFTRSSIESS
;
A
#
# COMPACT_ATOMS: atom_id res chain seq x y z
N MET A 1 5.56 3.23 -24.46
CA MET A 1 6.34 4.33 -23.84
C MET A 1 7.30 3.70 -22.85
N ALA A 2 8.61 3.92 -22.99
CA ALA A 2 9.57 3.45 -21.99
C ALA A 2 9.22 4.09 -20.62
N PRO A 3 9.25 3.33 -19.51
CA PRO A 3 9.07 3.92 -18.20
C PRO A 3 10.13 5.00 -18.02
N TRP A 4 9.71 6.20 -17.60
CA TRP A 4 10.65 7.20 -17.11
C TRP A 4 11.34 6.60 -15.89
N GLN A 5 12.56 6.10 -16.09
CA GLN A 5 13.48 5.84 -15.00
C GLN A 5 14.16 7.17 -14.73
N PRO A 6 13.93 7.83 -13.58
CA PRO A 6 14.82 8.90 -13.19
C PRO A 6 16.22 8.30 -13.19
N PRO A 7 17.18 8.84 -13.96
CA PRO A 7 18.55 8.43 -13.78
C PRO A 7 18.88 8.64 -12.31
N CYS A 8 19.63 7.70 -11.70
CA CYS A 8 20.21 7.82 -10.35
C CYS A 8 21.10 9.09 -10.18
N ALA A 9 21.05 10.04 -11.12
CA ALA A 9 21.86 11.23 -11.17
C ALA A 9 21.13 12.50 -10.70
N PHE A 10 19.79 12.53 -10.61
CA PHE A 10 19.09 13.83 -10.60
C PHE A 10 18.67 14.42 -9.24
N LEU A 11 18.58 13.67 -8.14
CA LEU A 11 18.10 14.25 -6.86
C LEU A 11 18.68 13.57 -5.60
N HIS A 12 19.99 13.27 -5.56
CA HIS A 12 20.57 12.67 -4.35
C HIS A 12 20.79 13.66 -3.22
N SER A 13 19.72 13.79 -2.44
CA SER A 13 19.67 13.70 -0.98
C SER A 13 20.51 12.60 -0.32
N ALA A 14 21.79 12.35 -0.61
CA ALA A 14 22.53 11.20 -0.01
C ALA A 14 22.30 11.01 1.52
N PRO A 15 22.20 12.07 2.35
CA PRO A 15 21.83 11.95 3.76
C PRO A 15 20.39 11.45 4.02
N GLN A 16 19.42 11.87 3.21
CA GLN A 16 18.01 11.49 3.32
C GLN A 16 17.80 10.03 2.91
N SER A 17 18.46 9.58 1.84
CA SER A 17 18.42 8.18 1.39
C SER A 17 19.03 7.24 2.43
N ALA A 18 20.19 7.61 3.00
CA ALA A 18 20.81 6.86 4.09
C ALA A 18 19.93 6.81 5.34
N MET A 19 19.28 7.92 5.70
CA MET A 19 18.35 7.96 6.82
C MET A 19 17.15 7.03 6.59
N MET A 20 16.50 7.09 5.42
CA MET A 20 15.34 6.23 5.14
C MET A 20 15.70 4.75 5.10
N LEU A 21 16.90 4.40 4.61
CA LEU A 21 17.43 3.05 4.72
C LEU A 21 17.58 2.61 6.18
N ARG A 22 18.22 3.44 7.04
CA ARG A 22 18.35 3.14 8.47
C ARG A 22 16.99 3.01 9.14
N ALA A 23 16.06 3.91 8.84
CA ALA A 23 14.68 3.86 9.33
C ALA A 23 14.04 2.51 9.01
N ALA A 24 14.07 2.12 7.73
CA ALA A 24 13.49 0.87 7.27
C ALA A 24 14.15 -0.36 7.89
N GLN A 25 15.49 -0.37 7.96
CA GLN A 25 16.27 -1.47 8.54
C GLN A 25 16.01 -1.66 10.04
N ALA A 26 15.78 -0.58 10.78
CA ALA A 26 15.44 -0.65 12.21
C ALA A 26 14.05 -1.28 12.47
N ASN A 27 13.22 -1.45 11.43
CA ASN A 27 11.86 -1.99 11.54
C ASN A 27 11.80 -3.50 11.26
N ALA A 28 12.57 -4.31 11.98
CA ALA A 28 12.71 -5.74 11.72
C ALA A 28 11.38 -6.52 11.59
N SER A 29 10.42 -6.30 12.48
CA SER A 29 9.11 -6.99 12.42
C SER A 29 8.24 -6.56 11.24
N LEU A 30 8.40 -5.31 10.76
CA LEU A 30 7.73 -4.85 9.55
C LEU A 30 8.39 -5.44 8.31
N LEU A 31 9.72 -5.54 8.29
CA LEU A 31 10.45 -6.19 7.22
C LEU A 31 10.07 -7.66 7.09
N GLU A 32 9.99 -8.38 8.21
CA GLU A 32 9.52 -9.78 8.23
C GLU A 32 8.08 -9.91 7.71
N TYR A 33 7.21 -8.96 8.06
CA TYR A 33 5.84 -8.94 7.57
C TYR A 33 5.74 -8.65 6.05
N LEU A 34 6.48 -7.65 5.56
CA LEU A 34 6.42 -7.21 4.16
C LEU A 34 7.20 -8.13 3.21
N TYR A 35 8.32 -8.68 3.68
CA TYR A 35 9.24 -9.54 2.95
C TYR A 35 9.47 -10.85 3.73
N PRO A 36 8.43 -11.68 3.90
CA PRO A 36 8.53 -12.90 4.69
C PRO A 36 9.49 -13.91 4.03
N PRO A 37 10.14 -14.77 4.83
CA PRO A 37 10.94 -15.87 4.30
C PRO A 37 10.11 -16.78 3.38
N PRO A 38 10.72 -17.39 2.35
CA PRO A 38 10.05 -18.38 1.50
C PRO A 38 9.37 -19.49 2.31
N GLY A 39 8.15 -19.87 1.92
CA GLY A 39 7.39 -20.94 2.57
C GLY A 39 6.57 -20.52 3.80
N SER A 40 6.59 -19.24 4.17
CA SER A 40 5.74 -18.71 5.26
C SER A 40 4.26 -18.87 4.93
N ARG A 41 3.40 -19.03 5.95
CA ARG A 41 1.95 -18.99 5.72
C ARG A 41 1.52 -17.55 5.43
N HIS A 42 0.78 -17.38 4.34
CA HIS A 42 0.49 -16.06 3.83
C HIS A 42 -1.00 -15.72 3.88
N ASP A 43 -1.34 -14.75 4.71
CA ASP A 43 -2.53 -13.93 4.58
C ASP A 43 -2.21 -12.50 5.03
N VAL A 44 -3.10 -11.53 4.76
CA VAL A 44 -2.91 -10.12 5.12
C VAL A 44 -2.75 -9.88 6.64
N THR A 45 -2.99 -10.88 7.47
CA THR A 45 -2.84 -10.82 8.93
C THR A 45 -1.50 -11.40 9.40
N THR A 46 -0.71 -12.02 8.54
CA THR A 46 0.62 -12.56 8.88
C THR A 46 1.72 -12.06 7.98
N SER A 47 1.40 -11.65 6.75
CA SER A 47 2.35 -11.10 5.79
C SER A 47 1.67 -10.18 4.79
N TRP A 48 2.42 -9.34 4.11
CA TRP A 48 1.85 -8.55 3.02
C TRP A 48 1.26 -9.46 1.92
N ARG A 49 0.06 -9.10 1.51
CA ARG A 49 -0.62 -9.59 0.32
C ARG A 49 -1.32 -8.42 -0.33
N LEU A 50 -1.46 -8.49 -1.65
CA LEU A 50 -2.19 -7.49 -2.44
C LEU A 50 -3.66 -7.38 -2.01
N ALA A 51 -4.24 -8.48 -1.58
CA ALA A 51 -5.65 -8.59 -1.27
C ALA A 51 -5.93 -9.60 -0.17
N THR A 52 -7.02 -9.40 0.58
CA THR A 52 -7.59 -10.40 1.48
C THR A 52 -8.10 -11.62 0.70
N SER A 53 -8.15 -12.80 1.34
CA SER A 53 -8.63 -14.04 0.73
C SER A 53 -10.10 -13.99 0.26
N GLY A 54 -10.91 -13.10 0.81
CA GLY A 54 -12.29 -12.87 0.38
C GLY A 54 -12.43 -12.10 -0.95
N CYS A 55 -11.31 -11.61 -1.50
CA CYS A 55 -11.29 -11.03 -2.84
C CYS A 55 -11.24 -12.11 -3.93
N HIS A 56 -11.79 -11.77 -5.09
CA HIS A 56 -11.57 -12.45 -6.37
C HIS A 56 -11.32 -11.42 -7.46
N LEU A 57 -10.77 -11.92 -8.55
CA LEU A 57 -10.56 -11.18 -9.77
C LEU A 57 -11.84 -11.18 -10.62
N GLU A 58 -12.42 -10.00 -10.83
CA GLU A 58 -13.46 -9.79 -11.83
C GLU A 58 -12.77 -9.41 -13.16
N VAL A 59 -12.83 -10.30 -14.14
CA VAL A 59 -12.17 -10.15 -15.45
C VAL A 59 -13.07 -9.38 -16.39
N ALA A 60 -12.59 -8.25 -16.93
CA ALA A 60 -13.31 -7.48 -17.96
C ALA A 60 -14.79 -7.20 -17.59
N GLY A 61 -15.07 -6.95 -16.30
CA GLY A 61 -16.41 -6.75 -15.76
C GLY A 61 -16.56 -5.49 -14.94
N CYS A 62 -15.50 -4.67 -14.86
CA CYS A 62 -15.43 -3.52 -13.97
C CYS A 62 -15.40 -2.19 -14.71
N TRP A 63 -15.79 -1.14 -14.01
CA TRP A 63 -15.55 0.24 -14.40
C TRP A 63 -14.04 0.52 -14.46
N CYS A 64 -13.60 1.29 -15.45
CA CYS A 64 -12.20 1.68 -15.61
C CYS A 64 -11.83 2.95 -14.81
N PHE A 65 -12.77 3.49 -14.04
CA PHE A 65 -12.63 4.68 -13.21
C PHE A 65 -13.35 4.45 -11.88
N HIS A 66 -12.95 5.21 -10.87
CA HIS A 66 -13.52 5.12 -9.53
C HIS A 66 -15.00 5.53 -9.57
N VAL A 67 -15.87 4.65 -9.09
CA VAL A 67 -17.32 4.87 -8.94
C VAL A 67 -17.75 4.58 -7.51
N PRO A 68 -18.81 5.22 -7.00
CA PRO A 68 -19.30 4.90 -5.67
C PRO A 68 -19.96 3.52 -5.65
N GLY A 69 -19.90 2.86 -4.49
CA GLY A 69 -20.53 1.58 -4.27
C GLY A 69 -19.67 0.40 -4.73
N SER A 70 -19.85 -0.05 -5.97
CA SER A 70 -19.09 -1.19 -6.52
C SER A 70 -18.47 -0.88 -7.87
N MET A 71 -17.22 -1.30 -8.04
CA MET A 71 -16.51 -1.25 -9.33
C MET A 71 -17.07 -2.25 -10.34
N VAL A 72 -17.79 -3.28 -9.91
CA VAL A 72 -18.33 -4.35 -10.77
C VAL A 72 -19.58 -3.84 -11.50
N LYS A 73 -19.54 -3.75 -12.84
CA LYS A 73 -20.63 -3.16 -13.64
C LYS A 73 -21.96 -3.85 -13.44
N ARG A 74 -22.00 -5.19 -13.39
CA ARG A 74 -23.24 -5.95 -13.14
C ARG A 74 -23.87 -5.66 -11.78
N ARG A 75 -23.08 -5.28 -10.77
CA ARG A 75 -23.57 -4.92 -9.42
C ARG A 75 -23.90 -3.43 -9.31
N ASN A 76 -23.29 -2.60 -10.17
CA ASN A 76 -23.47 -1.16 -10.21
C ASN A 76 -23.60 -0.66 -11.66
N PRO A 77 -24.73 -0.96 -12.34
CA PRO A 77 -24.90 -0.61 -13.75
C PRO A 77 -25.00 0.90 -13.98
N ARG A 78 -25.36 1.66 -12.93
CA ARG A 78 -25.47 3.12 -12.95
C ARG A 78 -24.23 3.82 -12.36
N GLY A 79 -23.11 3.12 -12.22
CA GLY A 79 -21.87 3.69 -11.65
C GLY A 79 -21.39 4.94 -12.41
N LEU A 80 -21.62 4.98 -13.72
CA LEU A 80 -21.33 6.12 -14.59
C LEU A 80 -22.10 7.40 -14.20
N GLU A 81 -23.33 7.27 -13.71
CA GLU A 81 -24.18 8.42 -13.39
C GLU A 81 -23.80 9.08 -12.06
N ARG A 82 -22.94 8.41 -11.27
CA ARG A 82 -22.59 8.79 -9.90
C ARG A 82 -21.08 9.00 -9.70
N CYS A 83 -20.29 9.03 -10.77
CA CYS A 83 -18.88 9.36 -10.63
C CYS A 83 -18.70 10.81 -10.19
N VAL A 84 -17.79 11.01 -9.24
CA VAL A 84 -17.45 12.34 -8.73
C VAL A 84 -16.20 12.82 -9.48
N PRO A 85 -16.19 14.04 -10.05
CA PRO A 85 -15.07 14.55 -10.83
C PRO A 85 -13.85 14.74 -9.92
N LYS A 86 -12.79 13.97 -10.16
CA LYS A 86 -11.68 13.87 -9.21
C LYS A 86 -10.89 15.17 -9.05
N TRP A 87 -10.74 16.04 -10.06
CA TRP A 87 -9.87 17.24 -9.95
C TRP A 87 -10.29 18.50 -10.73
N ARG A 88 -11.05 18.37 -11.82
CA ARG A 88 -11.77 19.44 -12.52
C ARG A 88 -12.89 18.79 -13.32
N VAL A 89 -13.96 19.55 -13.53
CA VAL A 89 -15.04 19.32 -14.48
C VAL A 89 -14.47 19.15 -15.90
N GLU A 90 -14.05 17.94 -16.27
CA GLU A 90 -14.72 17.34 -17.42
C GLU A 90 -15.83 16.54 -16.78
N ASN A 91 -17.06 17.02 -16.93
CA ASN A 91 -18.23 16.29 -16.52
C ASN A 91 -18.02 14.81 -16.87
N CYS A 92 -18.44 13.91 -15.99
CA CYS A 92 -18.85 12.58 -16.40
C CYS A 92 -20.03 12.62 -17.42
N SER A 93 -20.22 13.73 -18.13
CA SER A 93 -21.10 13.83 -19.27
C SER A 93 -20.60 12.83 -20.30
N ALA A 94 -21.49 11.96 -20.72
CA ALA A 94 -21.34 11.13 -21.90
C ALA A 94 -20.92 11.93 -23.17
N ALA A 95 -20.98 13.27 -23.14
CA ALA A 95 -20.57 14.18 -24.20
C ALA A 95 -19.05 14.28 -24.43
N SER A 96 -18.18 13.91 -23.47
CA SER A 96 -16.74 13.85 -23.77
C SER A 96 -16.40 12.51 -24.45
N SER A 97 -15.85 12.57 -25.66
CA SER A 97 -15.55 11.38 -26.50
C SER A 97 -14.50 10.45 -25.87
N ARG A 98 -13.71 10.96 -24.91
CA ARG A 98 -12.72 10.18 -24.15
C ARG A 98 -13.37 9.45 -22.97
N PHE A 99 -14.27 10.10 -22.23
CA PHE A 99 -14.96 9.49 -21.11
C PHE A 99 -15.99 8.44 -21.54
N SER A 100 -16.75 8.73 -22.60
CA SER A 100 -17.67 7.75 -23.22
C SER A 100 -16.96 6.52 -23.80
N ARG A 101 -15.69 6.62 -24.20
CA ARG A 101 -14.86 5.45 -24.54
C ARG A 101 -14.45 4.67 -23.28
N LEU A 102 -13.94 5.34 -22.24
CA LEU A 102 -13.58 4.70 -20.97
C LEU A 102 -14.75 4.00 -20.27
N ALA A 103 -15.96 4.55 -20.35
CA ALA A 103 -17.18 3.95 -19.81
C ALA A 103 -17.58 2.65 -20.53
N ARG A 104 -17.31 2.57 -21.84
CA ARG A 104 -17.55 1.37 -22.65
C ARG A 104 -16.48 0.31 -22.47
N ARG A 105 -15.24 0.69 -22.10
CA ARG A 105 -14.16 -0.26 -21.81
C ARG A 105 -14.50 -1.18 -20.64
N GLU A 106 -14.00 -2.40 -20.73
CA GLU A 106 -14.14 -3.42 -19.71
C GLU A 106 -12.79 -3.60 -19.00
N CYS A 107 -12.64 -3.01 -17.82
CA CYS A 107 -11.45 -3.20 -17.00
C CYS A 107 -11.63 -4.38 -16.05
N SER A 108 -10.53 -4.84 -15.48
CA SER A 108 -10.53 -5.80 -14.39
C SER A 108 -10.39 -5.11 -13.03
N CYS A 109 -10.91 -5.74 -11.98
CA CYS A 109 -10.78 -5.25 -10.61
C CYS A 109 -10.83 -6.39 -9.60
N LEU A 110 -10.41 -6.09 -8.36
CA LEU A 110 -10.66 -6.96 -7.22
C LEU A 110 -12.03 -6.64 -6.61
N ALA A 111 -12.80 -7.68 -6.35
CA ALA A 111 -14.15 -7.58 -5.80
C ALA A 111 -14.39 -8.69 -4.78
N PRO A 112 -15.40 -8.57 -3.88
CA PRO A 112 -15.69 -9.64 -2.95
C PRO A 112 -16.32 -10.85 -3.67
N ARG A 113 -15.85 -12.05 -3.30
CA ARG A 113 -16.28 -13.36 -3.84
C ARG A 113 -17.78 -13.56 -3.76
N ALA A 114 -18.39 -13.12 -2.67
CA ALA A 114 -19.83 -13.11 -2.46
C ALA A 114 -20.30 -11.68 -2.16
N ALA A 115 -21.57 -11.38 -2.46
CA ALA A 115 -22.17 -10.11 -2.04
C ALA A 115 -22.06 -9.98 -0.52
N GLY A 116 -21.53 -8.85 -0.03
CA GLY A 116 -21.29 -8.68 1.41
C GLY A 116 -19.99 -9.30 1.94
N GLY A 117 -19.21 -9.97 1.10
CA GLY A 117 -17.92 -10.56 1.49
C GLY A 117 -16.85 -9.51 1.84
N GLU A 118 -15.88 -9.92 2.65
CA GLU A 118 -14.76 -9.06 3.07
C GLU A 118 -13.68 -9.06 1.98
N CYS A 119 -13.58 -7.95 1.26
CA CYS A 119 -12.51 -7.75 0.28
C CYS A 119 -11.82 -6.40 0.53
N LEU A 120 -10.60 -6.46 1.05
CA LEU A 120 -9.66 -5.35 1.09
C LEU A 120 -8.52 -5.65 0.11
N PHE A 121 -8.11 -4.62 -0.64
CA PHE A 121 -7.00 -4.71 -1.57
C PHE A 121 -6.20 -3.40 -1.60
N SER A 122 -4.99 -3.45 -2.12
CA SER A 122 -4.08 -2.30 -2.16
C SER A 122 -3.34 -2.21 -3.49
N ASP A 123 -3.18 -1.00 -4.00
CA ASP A 123 -2.12 -0.61 -4.94
C ASP A 123 -0.87 -0.06 -4.21
N MET A 124 -0.88 0.03 -2.88
CA MET A 124 0.32 0.26 -2.07
C MET A 124 1.16 -1.03 -1.95
N ARG A 125 2.20 -1.12 -2.78
CA ARG A 125 3.21 -2.19 -2.76
C ARG A 125 4.09 -2.18 -1.49
N PRO A 126 4.78 -3.29 -1.15
CA PRO A 126 5.51 -3.42 0.10
C PRO A 126 6.52 -2.31 0.36
N ALA A 127 7.34 -1.91 -0.62
CA ALA A 127 8.34 -0.86 -0.43
C ALA A 127 7.72 0.50 -0.09
N LYS A 128 6.53 0.81 -0.62
CA LYS A 128 5.78 2.05 -0.29
C LYS A 128 5.31 2.00 1.16
N LEU A 129 4.69 0.89 1.58
CA LEU A 129 4.25 0.70 2.96
C LEU A 129 5.41 0.74 3.96
N LEU A 130 6.53 0.11 3.61
CA LEU A 130 7.77 0.17 4.38
C LEU A 130 8.22 1.63 4.58
N ALA A 131 8.29 2.40 3.50
CA ALA A 131 8.70 3.79 3.56
C ALA A 131 7.78 4.63 4.46
N VAL A 132 6.45 4.53 4.27
CA VAL A 132 5.47 5.30 5.05
C VAL A 132 5.56 4.94 6.54
N ILE A 133 5.52 3.65 6.88
CA ILE A 133 5.50 3.20 8.27
C ILE A 133 6.85 3.48 8.95
N ALA A 134 7.97 3.27 8.26
CA ALA A 134 9.30 3.53 8.81
C ALA A 134 9.51 5.04 9.07
N ALA A 135 9.12 5.89 8.12
CA ALA A 135 9.19 7.34 8.30
C ALA A 135 8.27 7.81 9.44
N ALA A 136 7.04 7.30 9.51
CA ALA A 136 6.10 7.61 10.58
C ALA A 136 6.64 7.22 11.96
N ARG A 137 7.24 6.03 12.10
CA ARG A 137 7.88 5.59 13.35
C ARG A 137 9.09 6.44 13.72
N ALA A 138 9.95 6.75 12.75
CA ALA A 138 11.10 7.63 12.96
C ALA A 138 10.67 9.03 13.43
N ALA A 139 9.57 9.53 12.87
CA ALA A 139 8.95 10.79 13.26
C ALA A 139 8.20 10.71 14.60
N ARG A 140 8.00 9.52 15.20
CA ARG A 140 7.12 9.29 16.36
C ARG A 140 5.66 9.72 16.10
N VAL A 141 5.18 9.50 14.89
CA VAL A 141 3.78 9.69 14.52
C VAL A 141 2.92 8.64 15.22
N GLY A 142 1.83 9.08 15.84
CA GLY A 142 0.82 8.21 16.45
C GLY A 142 -0.42 8.02 15.56
N HIS A 143 -0.68 8.96 14.65
CA HIS A 143 -1.88 8.97 13.81
C HIS A 143 -1.57 9.30 12.36
N ILE A 144 -2.03 8.41 11.48
CA ILE A 144 -1.98 8.57 10.04
C ILE A 144 -3.37 8.97 9.55
N ILE A 145 -3.46 10.10 8.85
CA ILE A 145 -4.63 10.51 8.10
C ILE A 145 -4.35 10.16 6.64
N GLU A 146 -5.02 9.15 6.11
CA GLU A 146 -4.90 8.74 4.71
C GLU A 146 -6.04 9.34 3.90
N GLN A 147 -5.72 10.00 2.79
CA GLN A 147 -6.67 10.54 1.83
C GLN A 147 -6.57 9.72 0.55
N GLY A 148 -7.67 9.08 0.14
CA GLY A 148 -7.72 8.11 -0.96
C GLY A 148 -7.71 6.67 -0.44
N ARG A 149 -8.85 6.20 0.06
CA ARG A 149 -9.00 4.85 0.63
C ARG A 149 -8.97 3.76 -0.43
N TYR A 150 -9.66 3.97 -1.56
CA TYR A 150 -9.88 3.00 -2.62
C TYR A 150 -10.18 1.56 -2.12
N GLY A 151 -9.19 0.65 -2.17
CA GLY A 151 -9.32 -0.75 -1.72
C GLY A 151 -9.16 -0.98 -0.21
N GLY A 152 -8.75 0.04 0.54
CA GLY A 152 -8.75 0.11 2.01
C GLY A 152 -7.69 -0.73 2.72
N LEU A 153 -6.87 -1.50 2.00
CA LEU A 153 -5.91 -2.39 2.64
C LEU A 153 -4.69 -1.66 3.22
N SER A 154 -4.27 -0.52 2.65
CA SER A 154 -3.24 0.35 3.23
C SER A 154 -3.66 0.89 4.60
N ALA A 155 -4.87 1.44 4.72
CA ALA A 155 -5.46 1.87 6.00
C ALA A 155 -5.47 0.75 7.05
N TYR A 156 -5.92 -0.45 6.65
CA TYR A 156 -5.89 -1.63 7.51
C TYR A 156 -4.46 -1.97 7.98
N MET A 157 -3.48 -1.92 7.06
CA MET A 157 -2.08 -2.20 7.37
C MET A 157 -1.49 -1.16 8.33
N TYR A 158 -1.80 0.12 8.16
CA TYR A 158 -1.38 1.16 9.12
C TYR A 158 -1.94 0.89 10.52
N ALA A 159 -3.24 0.61 10.64
CA ALA A 159 -3.87 0.29 11.92
C ALA A 159 -3.21 -0.92 12.60
N ARG A 160 -3.03 -2.01 11.84
CA ARG A 160 -2.34 -3.23 12.28
C ARG A 160 -0.91 -3.02 12.74
N HIS A 161 -0.24 -1.99 12.24
CA HIS A 161 1.13 -1.64 12.60
C HIS A 161 1.22 -0.60 13.73
N GLY A 162 0.09 -0.31 14.39
CA GLY A 162 0.02 0.40 15.66
C GLY A 162 -0.35 1.87 15.55
N PHE A 163 -0.75 2.35 14.37
CA PHE A 163 -1.18 3.73 14.20
C PHE A 163 -2.68 3.84 14.43
N ARG A 164 -3.11 4.96 15.03
CA ARG A 164 -4.48 5.43 14.82
C ARG A 164 -4.62 5.82 13.35
N VAL A 165 -5.76 5.52 12.72
CA VAL A 165 -5.97 5.82 11.30
C VAL A 165 -7.29 6.53 11.09
N THR A 166 -7.23 7.63 10.33
CA THR A 166 -8.41 8.23 9.70
C THR A 166 -8.27 8.03 8.20
N SER A 167 -9.17 7.28 7.59
CA SER A 167 -9.19 7.04 6.13
C SER A 167 -10.30 7.88 5.50
N VAL A 168 -9.90 8.78 4.60
CA VAL A 168 -10.74 9.76 3.92
C VAL A 168 -10.94 9.34 2.47
N GLU A 169 -12.18 9.34 1.99
CA GLU A 169 -12.49 8.96 0.61
C GLU A 169 -13.68 9.76 0.08
N LEU A 170 -13.54 10.31 -1.12
CA LEU A 170 -14.60 11.05 -1.77
C LEU A 170 -15.67 10.11 -2.34
N VAL A 171 -15.23 8.94 -2.83
CA VAL A 171 -16.07 8.00 -3.56
C VAL A 171 -15.94 6.60 -2.94
N PRO A 172 -16.52 6.33 -1.75
CA PRO A 172 -16.44 5.03 -1.09
C PRO A 172 -16.85 3.85 -1.99
N LEU A 173 -16.10 2.76 -1.92
CA LEU A 173 -16.61 1.43 -2.25
C LEU A 173 -17.32 0.84 -1.02
N ASP A 174 -18.57 0.39 -1.20
CA ASP A 174 -19.41 -0.15 -0.13
C ASP A 174 -18.81 -1.42 0.48
N ASP A 175 -18.29 -2.29 -0.40
CA ASP A 175 -17.69 -3.56 -0.02
C ASP A 175 -16.43 -3.34 0.83
N VAL A 176 -15.60 -2.38 0.45
CA VAL A 176 -14.37 -2.00 1.18
C VAL A 176 -14.73 -1.35 2.51
N THR A 177 -15.70 -0.43 2.53
CA THR A 177 -16.16 0.24 3.74
C THR A 177 -16.65 -0.78 4.77
N ARG A 178 -17.47 -1.75 4.36
CA ARG A 178 -17.93 -2.82 5.25
C ARG A 178 -16.79 -3.72 5.70
N ALA A 179 -15.87 -4.09 4.80
CA ALA A 179 -14.72 -4.92 5.15
C ALA A 179 -13.81 -4.25 6.18
N LEU A 180 -13.52 -2.94 6.04
CA LEU A 180 -12.74 -2.17 7.01
C LEU A 180 -13.44 -2.09 8.37
N ARG A 181 -14.75 -1.79 8.40
CA ARG A 181 -15.53 -1.75 9.67
C ARG A 181 -15.48 -3.07 10.44
N ARG A 182 -15.26 -4.19 9.76
CA ARG A 182 -15.14 -5.52 10.40
C ARG A 182 -13.71 -5.86 10.77
N ALA A 183 -12.78 -5.65 9.85
CA ALA A 183 -11.39 -6.06 10.00
C ALA A 183 -10.56 -5.11 10.89
N ALA A 184 -10.90 -3.82 10.90
CA ALA A 184 -10.26 -2.79 11.70
C ALA A 184 -11.29 -1.70 12.10
N PRO A 185 -12.24 -2.02 13.01
CA PRO A 185 -13.27 -1.09 13.47
C PRO A 185 -12.72 0.20 14.11
N GLU A 186 -11.45 0.20 14.54
CA GLU A 186 -10.73 1.35 15.06
C GLU A 186 -10.35 2.39 13.99
N VAL A 187 -10.39 2.03 12.70
CA VAL A 187 -10.15 2.97 11.60
C VAL A 187 -11.34 3.90 11.46
N ALA A 188 -11.12 5.19 11.70
CA ALA A 188 -12.15 6.20 11.45
C ALA A 188 -12.32 6.39 9.94
N LEU A 189 -13.54 6.20 9.43
CA LEU A 189 -13.87 6.35 8.02
C LEU A 189 -14.58 7.69 7.79
N LEU A 190 -14.02 8.54 6.93
CA LEU A 190 -14.59 9.84 6.57
C LEU A 190 -14.90 9.87 5.06
N ASP A 191 -16.19 9.80 4.74
CA ASP A 191 -16.66 9.84 3.34
C ASP A 191 -16.95 11.31 2.96
N ALA A 192 -15.95 12.01 2.41
CA ALA A 192 -15.99 13.46 2.18
C ALA A 192 -14.95 13.93 1.16
N ASP A 193 -15.05 15.21 0.74
CA ASP A 193 -13.99 15.88 -0.03
C ASP A 193 -12.65 15.79 0.70
N GLY A 194 -11.64 15.25 0.00
CA GLY A 194 -10.35 14.96 0.60
C GLY A 194 -9.62 16.20 1.11
N ARG A 195 -9.71 17.32 0.38
CA ARG A 195 -9.01 18.55 0.76
C ARG A 195 -9.58 19.13 2.05
N ALA A 196 -10.90 19.34 2.10
CA ALA A 196 -11.55 19.88 3.28
C ALA A 196 -11.45 18.91 4.48
N ALA A 197 -11.71 17.62 4.26
CA ALA A 197 -11.72 16.64 5.33
C ALA A 197 -10.34 16.41 5.96
N VAL A 198 -9.25 16.47 5.19
CA VAL A 198 -7.88 16.39 5.74
C VAL A 198 -7.59 17.59 6.63
N ILE A 199 -7.90 18.80 6.18
CA ILE A 199 -7.69 20.03 6.96
C ILE A 199 -8.45 19.95 8.29
N ASP A 200 -9.73 19.57 8.23
CA ASP A 200 -10.57 19.41 9.41
C ASP A 200 -10.08 18.29 10.35
N ALA A 201 -9.66 17.15 9.79
CA ALA A 201 -9.16 16.03 10.59
C ALA A 201 -7.86 16.40 11.33
N VAL A 202 -6.94 17.12 10.68
CA VAL A 202 -5.73 17.64 11.32
C VAL A 202 -6.07 18.67 12.40
N ALA A 203 -7.01 19.58 12.12
CA ALA A 203 -7.42 20.61 13.08
C ALA A 203 -8.08 20.03 14.34
N ARG A 204 -8.84 18.94 14.20
CA ARG A 204 -9.51 18.25 15.32
C ARG A 204 -8.61 17.30 16.10
N ALA A 205 -7.47 16.90 15.55
CA ALA A 205 -6.57 15.98 16.24
C ALA A 205 -5.99 16.61 17.52
N PRO A 206 -5.83 15.83 18.61
CA PRO A 206 -5.22 16.30 19.84
C PRO A 206 -3.86 16.99 19.61
N ARG A 207 -3.61 18.12 20.28
CA ARG A 207 -2.38 18.91 20.07
C ARG A 207 -1.10 18.16 20.40
N GLY A 208 -1.13 17.27 21.40
CA GLY A 208 0.01 16.45 21.80
C GLY A 208 0.27 15.24 20.91
N GLU A 209 -0.61 14.98 19.94
CA GLU A 209 -0.46 13.87 19.02
C GLU A 209 0.26 14.33 17.76
N ARG A 210 1.23 13.52 17.35
CA ARG A 210 2.02 13.79 16.16
C ARG A 210 1.44 13.04 14.97
N LEU A 211 1.23 13.78 13.88
CA LEU A 211 0.42 13.36 12.74
C LEU A 211 1.27 13.12 11.49
N ALA A 212 0.84 12.18 10.65
CA ALA A 212 1.24 12.10 9.26
C ALA A 212 0.01 12.18 8.36
N VAL A 213 0.17 12.75 7.16
CA VAL A 213 -0.86 12.73 6.13
C VAL A 213 -0.35 11.97 4.90
N VAL A 214 -1.15 11.04 4.39
CA VAL A 214 -0.86 10.29 3.16
C VAL A 214 -1.86 10.73 2.09
N PHE A 215 -1.38 11.35 1.02
CA PHE A 215 -2.15 11.83 -0.12
C PHE A 215 -2.08 10.81 -1.27
N ASP A 216 -3.10 9.97 -1.37
CA ASP A 216 -3.29 8.95 -2.40
C ASP A 216 -4.59 9.16 -3.23
N GLY A 217 -5.49 10.03 -2.77
CA GLY A 217 -6.65 10.47 -3.54
C GLY A 217 -6.27 11.63 -4.46
N GLU A 218 -5.77 12.67 -3.81
CA GLU A 218 -5.25 13.90 -4.37
C GLU A 218 -3.82 13.72 -4.83
N LYS A 219 -3.56 14.12 -6.07
CA LYS A 219 -2.29 13.83 -6.71
C LYS A 219 -1.48 15.12 -6.84
N ARG A 220 -0.20 15.03 -6.48
CA ARG A 220 0.85 16.01 -6.83
C ARG A 220 0.54 17.42 -6.33
N MET A 221 0.47 18.40 -7.25
CA MET A 221 0.34 19.83 -6.93
C MET A 221 -0.88 20.15 -6.07
N ALA A 222 -2.02 19.51 -6.37
CA ALA A 222 -3.24 19.73 -5.62
C ALA A 222 -3.06 19.27 -4.17
N ALA A 223 -2.43 18.11 -3.96
CA ALA A 223 -2.17 17.55 -2.62
C ALA A 223 -1.20 18.42 -1.86
N TYR A 224 -0.22 18.99 -2.57
CA TYR A 224 0.73 19.92 -1.98
C TYR A 224 0.06 21.20 -1.48
N GLU A 225 -0.92 21.74 -2.19
CA GLU A 225 -1.69 22.88 -1.67
C GLU A 225 -2.45 22.51 -0.39
N THR A 226 -3.06 21.33 -0.32
CA THR A 226 -3.67 20.83 0.93
C THR A 226 -2.62 20.68 2.05
N PHE A 227 -1.46 20.11 1.75
CA PHE A 227 -0.34 19.99 2.68
C PHE A 227 0.11 21.34 3.25
N ARG A 228 0.21 22.40 2.42
CA ARG A 228 0.62 23.73 2.90
C ARG A 228 -0.29 24.27 4.00
N HIS A 229 -1.58 23.96 3.96
CA HIS A 229 -2.53 24.38 5.01
C HIS A 229 -2.34 23.62 6.33
N VAL A 230 -1.83 22.38 6.28
CA VAL A 230 -1.67 21.53 7.47
C VAL A 230 -0.21 21.35 7.91
N ARG A 231 0.75 21.89 7.17
CA ARG A 231 2.21 21.72 7.35
C ARG A 231 2.65 21.93 8.80
N GLY A 232 2.13 22.98 9.44
CA GLY A 232 2.45 23.36 10.82
C GLY A 232 2.03 22.35 11.90
N ARG A 233 1.18 21.37 11.56
CA ARG A 233 0.58 20.40 12.49
C ARG A 233 0.88 18.94 12.16
N VAL A 234 1.66 18.70 11.12
CA VAL A 234 2.04 17.34 10.70
C VAL A 234 3.54 17.19 10.78
N ALA A 235 4.01 16.00 11.12
CA ALA A 235 5.44 15.70 11.11
C ALA A 235 5.92 15.36 9.70
N LEU A 236 5.09 14.68 8.91
CA LEU A 236 5.40 14.36 7.52
C LEU A 236 4.14 14.29 6.66
N ALA A 237 4.34 14.54 5.37
CA ALA A 237 3.36 14.29 4.33
C ALA A 237 3.92 13.30 3.31
N VAL A 238 3.09 12.36 2.87
CA VAL A 238 3.39 11.39 1.82
C VAL A 238 2.54 11.73 0.62
N PHE A 239 3.16 11.87 -0.54
CA PHE A 239 2.49 12.12 -1.80
C PHE A 239 2.64 10.88 -2.67
N ASP A 240 1.52 10.32 -3.11
CA ASP A 240 1.55 9.13 -3.95
C ASP A 240 1.62 9.45 -5.46
N ASP A 241 2.08 8.48 -6.25
CA ASP A 241 2.18 8.53 -7.72
C ASP A 241 3.01 9.70 -8.26
N THR A 242 4.02 10.07 -7.49
CA THR A 242 4.82 11.28 -7.73
C THR A 242 5.74 11.20 -8.94
N ASN A 243 5.94 10.01 -9.51
CA ASN A 243 6.75 9.80 -10.70
C ASN A 243 5.93 9.69 -12.00
N LEU A 244 4.59 9.69 -11.93
CA LEU A 244 3.74 9.47 -13.10
C LEU A 244 3.60 10.70 -14.01
N ASP A 245 4.03 11.88 -13.55
CA ASP A 245 3.96 13.13 -14.29
C ASP A 245 5.29 13.51 -14.95
N GLN A 246 6.05 12.51 -15.42
CA GLN A 246 7.35 12.73 -16.07
C GLN A 246 8.34 13.52 -15.18
N GLY A 247 8.23 13.34 -13.86
CA GLY A 247 9.10 14.00 -12.88
C GLY A 247 8.84 15.50 -12.71
N HIS A 248 7.65 16.00 -13.10
CA HIS A 248 7.29 17.39 -12.85
C HIS A 248 7.13 17.68 -11.34
N PHE A 249 6.45 16.80 -10.60
CA PHE A 249 6.20 17.03 -9.17
C PHE A 249 7.47 16.96 -8.30
N PRO A 250 8.40 16.00 -8.47
CA PRO A 250 9.68 16.02 -7.75
C PRO A 250 10.51 17.28 -8.02
N ARG A 251 10.53 17.76 -9.28
CA ARG A 251 11.18 19.03 -9.62
C ARG A 251 10.50 20.21 -8.95
N PHE A 252 9.17 20.22 -8.91
CA PHE A 252 8.41 21.24 -8.19
C PHE A 252 8.75 21.25 -6.69
N LEU A 253 8.77 20.10 -6.02
CA LEU A 253 9.17 20.01 -4.60
C LEU A 253 10.56 20.61 -4.38
N HIS A 254 11.52 20.29 -5.25
CA HIS A 254 12.86 20.88 -5.21
C HIS A 254 12.83 22.42 -5.38
N GLN A 255 12.07 22.94 -6.33
CA GLN A 255 11.91 24.39 -6.57
C GLN A 255 11.25 25.11 -5.40
N GLN A 256 10.37 24.44 -4.65
CA GLN A 256 9.79 24.98 -3.42
C GLN A 256 10.75 24.92 -2.22
N GLY A 257 11.97 24.40 -2.42
CA GLY A 257 12.94 24.20 -1.33
C GLY A 257 12.57 23.05 -0.41
N GLU A 258 11.66 22.17 -0.82
CA GLU A 258 11.23 21.05 0.01
C GLU A 258 12.31 19.99 0.14
N ARG A 259 12.43 19.46 1.36
CA ARG A 259 13.25 18.29 1.63
C ARG A 259 12.40 17.05 1.44
N ALA A 260 12.37 16.59 0.20
CA ALA A 260 11.68 15.39 -0.20
C ALA A 260 12.64 14.19 -0.23
N TRP A 261 12.15 13.04 0.19
CA TRP A 261 12.76 11.75 -0.10
C TRP A 261 11.83 10.95 -1.02
N HIS A 262 12.38 10.14 -1.92
CA HIS A 262 11.59 9.45 -2.94
C HIS A 262 11.73 7.92 -2.83
N SER A 263 10.64 7.17 -3.00
CA SER A 263 10.69 5.71 -2.91
C SER A 263 11.36 5.01 -4.11
N TRP A 264 11.84 5.77 -5.09
CA TRP A 264 12.71 5.31 -6.18
C TRP A 264 14.18 5.68 -5.97
N ASP A 265 14.56 6.21 -4.79
CA ASP A 265 15.98 6.40 -4.48
C ASP A 265 16.74 5.08 -4.65
N CYS A 266 17.82 5.10 -5.43
CA CYS A 266 18.44 3.88 -5.95
C CYS A 266 18.87 2.92 -4.83
N SER A 267 19.49 3.43 -3.76
CA SER A 267 19.90 2.58 -2.63
C SER A 267 18.71 1.94 -1.90
N PHE A 268 17.56 2.62 -1.84
CA PHE A 268 16.35 2.06 -1.22
C PHE A 268 15.68 1.04 -2.14
N ALA A 269 15.52 1.37 -3.42
CA ALA A 269 14.92 0.49 -4.42
C ALA A 269 15.73 -0.79 -4.64
N GLU A 270 17.07 -0.69 -4.61
CA GLU A 270 17.97 -1.84 -4.67
C GLU A 270 17.83 -2.74 -3.44
N ARG A 271 17.73 -2.12 -2.25
CA ARG A 271 17.66 -2.87 -0.99
C ARG A 271 16.30 -3.54 -0.75
N PHE A 272 15.21 -2.89 -1.15
CA PHE A 272 13.84 -3.32 -0.89
C PHE A 272 13.09 -3.54 -2.20
N SER A 273 13.46 -4.61 -2.89
CA SER A 273 12.82 -5.01 -4.14
C SER A 273 11.50 -5.73 -3.91
N ASP A 274 10.43 -5.26 -4.55
CA ASP A 274 9.10 -5.88 -4.47
C ASP A 274 8.90 -7.01 -5.49
N LYS A 275 9.93 -7.33 -6.31
CA LYS A 275 9.79 -8.24 -7.46
C LYS A 275 9.21 -9.60 -7.07
N ALA A 276 9.72 -10.23 -6.00
CA ALA A 276 9.25 -11.56 -5.60
C ALA A 276 7.81 -11.53 -5.07
N GLN A 277 7.43 -10.45 -4.38
CA GLN A 277 6.13 -10.24 -3.76
C GLN A 277 5.05 -9.94 -4.82
N LEU A 278 5.42 -9.25 -5.90
CA LEU A 278 4.54 -8.93 -7.01
C LEU A 278 4.42 -10.07 -8.04
N ALA A 279 5.44 -10.93 -8.16
CA ALA A 279 5.48 -12.00 -9.15
C ALA A 279 4.28 -12.96 -9.07
N GLU A 280 3.83 -13.32 -7.86
CA GLU A 280 2.67 -14.21 -7.69
C GLU A 280 1.41 -13.61 -8.35
N PHE A 281 1.16 -12.32 -8.11
CA PHE A 281 0.01 -11.64 -8.69
C PHE A 281 0.18 -11.42 -10.20
N GLU A 282 1.38 -11.07 -10.67
CA GLU A 282 1.67 -10.93 -12.09
C GLU A 282 1.32 -12.21 -12.87
N GLN A 283 1.65 -13.38 -12.31
CA GLN A 283 1.28 -14.67 -12.92
C GLN A 283 -0.24 -14.90 -12.94
N VAL A 284 -0.96 -14.52 -11.88
CA VAL A 284 -2.43 -14.56 -11.86
C VAL A 284 -3.00 -13.69 -12.99
N LEU A 285 -2.45 -12.49 -13.21
CA LEU A 285 -2.90 -11.59 -14.26
C LEU A 285 -2.61 -12.12 -15.67
N LYS A 286 -1.42 -12.67 -15.90
CA LYS A 286 -1.04 -13.28 -17.19
C LYS A 286 -1.94 -14.47 -17.50
N LYS A 287 -2.15 -15.35 -16.52
CA LYS A 287 -3.06 -16.49 -16.69
C LYS A 287 -4.48 -16.03 -17.04
N ALA A 288 -5.01 -15.06 -16.30
CA ALA A 288 -6.36 -14.57 -16.54
C ALA A 288 -6.49 -13.84 -17.89
N GLY A 289 -5.44 -13.19 -18.37
CA GLY A 289 -5.36 -12.63 -19.73
C GLY A 289 -5.40 -13.70 -20.81
N ALA A 290 -4.63 -14.78 -20.64
CA ALA A 290 -4.66 -15.93 -21.54
C ALA A 290 -6.03 -16.64 -21.55
N ASP A 291 -6.64 -16.82 -20.37
CA ASP A 291 -7.98 -17.39 -20.23
C ASP A 291 -9.04 -16.51 -20.93
N LEU A 292 -8.93 -15.18 -20.84
CA LEU A 292 -9.81 -14.24 -21.53
C LEU A 292 -9.70 -14.35 -23.06
N LEU A 293 -8.47 -14.46 -23.57
CA LEU A 293 -8.22 -14.67 -25.00
C LEU A 293 -8.83 -16.00 -25.47
N ALA A 294 -8.62 -17.08 -24.71
CA ALA A 294 -9.19 -18.40 -25.03
C ALA A 294 -10.73 -18.39 -25.00
N ALA A 295 -11.35 -17.60 -24.12
CA ALA A 295 -12.80 -17.47 -24.02
C ALA A 295 -13.42 -16.61 -25.14
N ARG A 296 -12.61 -15.88 -25.92
CA ARG A 296 -13.05 -15.03 -27.04
C ARG A 296 -12.36 -15.49 -28.33
N PRO A 297 -12.76 -16.64 -28.91
CA PRO A 297 -12.03 -17.29 -30.01
C PRO A 297 -11.98 -16.47 -31.31
N THR A 298 -12.83 -15.45 -31.44
CA THR A 298 -12.81 -14.53 -32.58
C THR A 298 -11.98 -13.27 -32.34
N ALA A 299 -11.47 -13.05 -31.12
CA ALA A 299 -10.69 -11.88 -30.76
C ALA A 299 -9.19 -12.19 -30.83
N THR A 300 -8.39 -11.27 -31.37
CA THR A 300 -6.92 -11.37 -31.31
C THR A 300 -6.37 -10.73 -30.03
N ALA A 301 -5.11 -11.03 -29.69
CA ALA A 301 -4.43 -10.37 -28.58
C ALA A 301 -4.31 -8.86 -28.81
N GLU A 302 -4.04 -8.45 -30.05
CA GLU A 302 -3.99 -7.04 -30.46
C GLU A 302 -5.33 -6.35 -30.23
N GLU A 303 -6.45 -6.98 -30.61
CA GLU A 303 -7.78 -6.42 -30.37
C GLU A 303 -8.08 -6.27 -28.88
N LEU A 304 -7.71 -7.25 -28.05
CA LEU A 304 -7.85 -7.13 -26.59
C LEU A 304 -6.97 -6.02 -26.01
N GLN A 305 -5.77 -5.83 -26.55
CA GLN A 305 -4.85 -4.76 -26.15
C GLN A 305 -5.36 -3.36 -26.56
N GLU A 306 -5.84 -3.21 -27.80
CA GLU A 306 -6.47 -1.97 -28.28
C GLU A 306 -7.69 -1.59 -27.43
N ASN A 307 -8.49 -2.59 -27.07
CA ASN A 307 -9.62 -2.41 -26.15
C ASN A 307 -9.19 -2.17 -24.69
N GLY A 308 -7.91 -2.36 -24.36
CA GLY A 308 -7.33 -2.16 -23.03
C GLY A 308 -7.83 -3.16 -22.01
N MET A 309 -8.05 -4.40 -22.44
CA MET A 309 -8.38 -5.53 -21.57
C MET A 309 -7.11 -6.26 -21.12
N ILE A 310 -6.09 -6.30 -21.98
CA ILE A 310 -4.74 -6.76 -21.66
C ILE A 310 -3.68 -5.71 -22.04
N ASP A 311 -2.51 -5.79 -21.42
CA ASP A 311 -1.35 -4.98 -21.79
C ASP A 311 -0.42 -5.72 -22.78
N ALA A 312 0.73 -5.10 -23.10
CA ALA A 312 1.69 -5.65 -24.05
C ALA A 312 2.37 -6.94 -23.54
N GLU A 313 2.34 -7.18 -22.24
CA GLU A 313 2.85 -8.39 -21.60
C GLU A 313 1.77 -9.47 -21.41
N GLY A 314 0.55 -9.23 -21.92
CA GLY A 314 -0.58 -10.14 -21.81
C GLY A 314 -1.22 -10.18 -20.42
N ARG A 315 -0.91 -9.23 -19.54
CA ARG A 315 -1.57 -9.11 -18.23
C ARG A 315 -2.92 -8.43 -18.41
N LEU A 316 -3.92 -8.83 -17.63
CA LEU A 316 -5.17 -8.07 -17.56
C LEU A 316 -4.92 -6.63 -17.08
N VAL A 317 -5.55 -5.67 -17.76
CA VAL A 317 -5.50 -4.26 -17.37
C VAL A 317 -6.46 -4.00 -16.22
N PHE A 318 -5.97 -3.31 -15.19
CA PHE A 318 -6.72 -2.96 -14.00
C PHE A 318 -7.07 -1.48 -13.93
N HIS A 319 -8.17 -1.17 -13.23
CA HIS A 319 -8.32 0.18 -12.71
C HIS A 319 -7.21 0.48 -11.69
N GLY A 320 -6.56 1.63 -11.83
CA GLY A 320 -5.46 2.06 -10.96
C GLY A 320 -4.07 1.57 -11.38
N GLY A 321 -3.96 0.81 -12.47
CA GLY A 321 -2.66 0.31 -12.95
C GLY A 321 -2.05 -0.81 -12.10
N MET A 322 -2.90 -1.56 -11.38
CA MET A 322 -2.45 -2.66 -10.51
C MET A 322 -1.72 -3.78 -11.26
N GLU A 323 -1.80 -3.81 -12.59
CA GLU A 323 -1.02 -4.70 -13.44
C GLU A 323 0.49 -4.44 -13.38
N ASP A 324 0.91 -3.21 -13.04
CA ASP A 324 2.30 -2.78 -12.99
C ASP A 324 2.60 -1.93 -11.74
N LEU A 325 2.37 -2.51 -10.56
CA LEU A 325 2.60 -1.81 -9.29
C LEU A 325 4.04 -1.31 -9.11
N GLY A 326 5.02 -1.99 -9.74
CA GLY A 326 6.43 -1.59 -9.69
C GLY A 326 6.68 -0.18 -10.23
N ARG A 327 5.81 0.31 -11.13
CA ARG A 327 5.90 1.65 -11.72
C ARG A 327 5.50 2.78 -10.78
N PHE A 328 4.76 2.51 -9.71
CA PHE A 328 4.19 3.54 -8.84
C PHE A 328 5.11 3.83 -7.66
N HIS A 329 5.31 5.12 -7.39
CA HIS A 329 6.18 5.57 -6.33
C HIS A 329 5.68 6.83 -5.62
N LEU A 330 6.16 7.00 -4.39
CA LEU A 330 5.79 8.11 -3.52
C LEU A 330 6.98 9.02 -3.21
N SER A 331 6.65 10.22 -2.76
CA SER A 331 7.59 11.16 -2.16
C SER A 331 7.15 11.47 -0.73
N ILE A 332 8.10 11.55 0.20
CA ILE A 332 7.86 11.94 1.60
C ILE A 332 8.48 13.31 1.82
N VAL A 333 7.70 14.26 2.33
CA VAL A 333 8.12 15.62 2.65
C VAL A 333 7.98 15.86 4.15
N ARG A 334 8.93 16.60 4.73
CA ARG A 334 8.90 17.01 6.13
C ARG A 334 7.78 18.02 6.38
N GLY A 335 7.00 17.80 7.43
CA GLY A 335 6.20 18.86 8.05
C GLY A 335 6.93 19.52 9.21
N ASP A 336 6.33 20.56 9.79
CA ASP A 336 7.00 21.41 10.79
C ASP A 336 6.98 20.77 12.19
N ASP A 337 6.10 19.79 12.44
CA ASP A 337 6.02 19.06 13.71
C ASP A 337 6.99 17.85 13.77
N TRP A 338 7.88 17.69 12.78
CA TRP A 338 8.92 16.67 12.85
C TRP A 338 9.83 16.93 14.07
N PRO A 339 10.19 15.91 14.86
CA PRO A 339 11.01 16.10 16.06
C PRO A 339 12.28 16.92 15.79
N ASN A 340 12.36 18.15 16.31
CA ASN A 340 13.58 18.94 16.29
C ASN A 340 14.42 18.61 17.52
N SER A 341 15.65 18.11 17.31
CA SER A 341 16.68 18.10 18.34
C SER A 341 17.77 19.08 17.95
N GLY A 342 17.70 20.30 18.49
CA GLY A 342 18.85 21.21 18.60
C GLY A 342 19.24 22.00 17.35
N ASP A 343 19.46 21.36 16.21
CA ASP A 343 20.01 22.05 15.04
C ASP A 343 19.04 22.05 13.87
N GLY A 344 18.71 23.26 13.43
CA GLY A 344 17.81 23.52 12.32
C GLY A 344 18.19 22.71 11.09
N ASN A 345 17.21 22.04 10.50
CA ASN A 345 17.30 21.48 9.16
C ASN A 345 18.44 20.45 8.96
N ASP A 346 18.62 19.47 9.84
CA ASP A 346 19.36 18.25 9.46
C ASP A 346 18.58 16.97 9.81
N TRP A 347 18.26 16.19 8.77
CA TRP A 347 17.64 14.86 8.91
C TRP A 347 18.66 13.79 9.33
N SER A 348 19.96 14.06 9.17
CA SER A 348 21.03 13.07 9.29
C SER A 348 21.32 12.63 10.74
N ASN A 349 21.06 13.50 11.72
CA ASN A 349 21.45 13.33 13.13
C ASN A 349 20.38 12.69 14.05
N GLN A 350 19.25 12.18 13.52
CA GLN A 350 18.02 12.09 14.34
C GLN A 350 17.41 10.69 14.55
N MET A 351 18.11 9.59 14.24
CA MET A 351 17.58 8.25 14.55
C MET A 351 18.07 7.77 15.92
N PRO A 352 17.18 7.53 16.91
CA PRO A 352 17.57 6.83 18.12
C PRO A 352 18.06 5.42 17.76
N SER A 353 19.20 5.01 18.31
CA SER A 353 19.83 3.70 18.09
C SER A 353 18.99 2.51 18.57
N SER A 354 17.86 2.76 19.23
CA SER A 354 16.90 1.73 19.65
C SER A 354 15.49 2.33 19.82
N VAL A 355 14.63 2.16 18.82
CA VAL A 355 13.18 2.27 19.05
C VAL A 355 12.74 0.96 19.70
N GLY A 356 12.71 0.93 21.04
CA GLY A 356 12.15 -0.18 21.79
C GLY A 356 10.69 -0.39 21.40
N MET A 357 10.38 -1.56 20.85
CA MET A 357 9.01 -1.99 20.57
C MET A 357 8.28 -2.36 21.86
N ASN A 358 7.99 -1.37 22.70
CA ASN A 358 7.04 -1.57 23.80
C ASN A 358 5.64 -1.20 23.30
N GLY A 359 4.81 -2.22 23.07
CA GLY A 359 3.36 -2.03 22.92
C GLY A 359 2.73 -2.35 21.56
N SER A 360 3.37 -3.13 20.68
CA SER A 360 2.63 -3.60 19.48
C SER A 360 1.50 -4.55 19.90
N PRO A 361 0.25 -4.36 19.42
CA PRO A 361 -0.86 -5.29 19.65
C PRO A 361 -0.58 -6.74 19.20
N LEU A 362 0.41 -6.93 18.31
CA LEU A 362 0.89 -8.25 17.90
C LEU A 362 1.55 -9.04 19.03
N GLN A 363 2.12 -8.38 20.05
CA GLN A 363 2.69 -9.07 21.22
C GLN A 363 1.64 -9.54 22.22
N ASN A 364 0.47 -8.87 22.27
CA ASN A 364 -0.62 -9.19 23.20
C ASN A 364 -1.73 -10.05 22.56
N ASN A 365 -1.51 -10.60 21.37
CA ASN A 365 -2.48 -11.49 20.74
C ASN A 365 -2.53 -12.85 21.49
N PRO A 366 -3.67 -13.22 22.13
CA PRO A 366 -3.78 -14.45 22.93
C PRO A 366 -3.53 -15.71 22.09
N LYS A 367 -3.89 -15.70 20.80
CA LYS A 367 -3.65 -16.82 19.89
C LYS A 367 -2.17 -16.99 19.55
N LEU A 368 -1.42 -15.89 19.46
CA LEU A 368 0.02 -15.92 19.19
C LEU A 368 0.81 -16.40 20.43
N LYS A 369 0.36 -16.03 21.63
CA LYS A 369 0.90 -16.54 22.89
C LYS A 369 0.70 -18.06 23.02
N LEU A 370 -0.51 -18.54 22.73
CA LEU A 370 -0.84 -19.98 22.68
C LEU A 370 -0.01 -20.74 21.65
N LEU A 371 0.24 -20.16 20.47
CA LEU A 371 1.09 -20.79 19.44
C LEU A 371 2.56 -20.88 19.87
N LYS A 372 3.09 -19.82 20.51
CA LYS A 372 4.46 -19.83 21.05
C LYS A 372 4.62 -20.83 22.19
N GLU A 373 3.66 -20.91 23.11
CA GLU A 373 3.66 -21.90 24.19
C GLU A 373 3.56 -23.33 23.66
N ARG A 374 2.76 -23.55 22.60
CA ARG A 374 2.64 -24.87 21.95
C ARG A 374 3.91 -25.26 21.20
N ALA A 375 4.57 -24.31 20.52
CA ALA A 375 5.85 -24.53 19.85
C ALA A 375 6.98 -24.82 20.85
N ALA A 376 7.04 -24.11 21.98
CA ALA A 376 8.00 -24.35 23.05
C ALA A 376 7.80 -25.73 23.71
N ARG A 377 6.55 -26.17 23.91
CA ARG A 377 6.26 -27.54 24.39
C ARG A 377 6.71 -28.61 23.41
N LEU A 378 6.54 -28.40 22.10
CA LEU A 378 6.99 -29.34 21.07
C LEU A 378 8.52 -29.41 20.97
N GLN A 379 9.22 -28.29 21.14
CA GLN A 379 10.69 -28.28 21.21
C GLN A 379 11.22 -28.97 22.48
N GLY A 380 10.55 -28.79 23.63
CA GLY A 380 10.88 -29.51 24.86
C GLY A 380 10.64 -31.02 24.79
N GLN A 381 9.66 -31.47 24.00
CA GLN A 381 9.38 -32.90 23.79
C GLN A 381 10.34 -33.55 22.77
N GLY A 382 10.83 -32.80 21.78
CA GLY A 382 11.87 -33.27 20.85
C GLY A 382 13.21 -33.53 21.54
N SER A 383 13.57 -32.71 22.53
CA SER A 383 14.81 -32.88 23.30
C SER A 383 14.79 -34.14 24.19
N LYS A 384 13.62 -34.53 24.73
CA LYS A 384 13.49 -35.78 25.52
C LYS A 384 13.56 -37.06 24.68
N ARG A 385 13.16 -37.02 23.40
CA ARG A 385 13.29 -38.18 22.48
C ARG A 385 14.70 -38.36 21.93
N ALA A 386 15.52 -37.30 21.90
CA ALA A 386 16.91 -37.39 21.46
C ALA A 386 17.86 -38.00 22.52
N SER A 387 17.46 -38.00 23.79
CA SER A 387 18.22 -38.63 24.89
C SER A 387 17.96 -40.12 25.08
N GLU A 388 16.93 -40.69 24.45
CA GLU A 388 16.59 -42.13 24.56
C GLU A 388 17.16 -43.00 23.41
N TYR A 389 17.84 -42.41 22.42
CA TYR A 389 18.37 -43.13 21.24
C TYR A 389 19.91 -43.25 21.20
N LYS A 390 20.57 -43.17 22.36
CA LYS A 390 22.01 -43.44 22.51
C LYS A 390 22.26 -44.50 23.59
N PHE A 391 21.77 -45.72 23.38
CA PHE A 391 22.31 -46.89 24.08
C PHE A 391 21.90 -48.18 23.34
N THR A 392 22.78 -48.68 22.45
CA THR A 392 22.99 -50.10 22.11
C THR A 392 23.92 -50.20 20.89
N ARG A 393 25.24 -50.25 21.12
CA ARG A 393 26.19 -50.86 20.18
C ARG A 393 27.55 -51.18 20.85
N SER A 394 27.56 -52.29 21.57
CA SER A 394 28.69 -53.21 21.85
C SER A 394 28.02 -54.35 22.62
N SER A 395 28.01 -55.61 22.20
CA SER A 395 29.18 -56.46 21.98
C SER A 395 28.71 -57.71 21.21
N ILE A 396 29.37 -58.08 20.12
CA ILE A 396 29.41 -59.45 19.61
C ILE A 396 30.82 -59.70 19.10
N GLU A 397 31.62 -60.38 19.92
CA GLU A 397 32.77 -61.20 19.54
C GLU A 397 33.12 -62.08 20.76
N SER A 398 32.66 -63.33 20.75
CA SER A 398 33.37 -64.52 21.25
C SER A 398 32.42 -65.73 21.32
N SER A 399 32.78 -66.78 20.57
CA SER A 399 32.18 -68.13 20.44
C SER A 399 31.17 -68.32 19.32
#